data_AF-A0A6M3K4N5-F1
#
_entry.id   AF-A0A6M3K4N5-F1
#
_cell.length_a   1.000
_cell.length_b   1.000
_cell.length_c   1.000
_cell.angle_alpha   90.00
_cell.angle_beta   90.00
_cell.angle_gamma   90.00
#
_symmetry.space_group_name_H-M   'P 1'
#
loop_
_entity.id
_entity.type
_entity.pdbx_description
1 polymer ?
#
loop_
_entity_poly.entity_id
_entity_poly.type
_entity_poly.pdbx_seq_one_letter_code
_entity_poly.pdbx_strand_id
1 'polypeptide(L)' 'MKMPFGKHKGKDIEDIPSDYLKWVAENVDDEDICCAADEEYSWREAWNKHFYEEV' A
#
# COMPACT_ATOMS: atom_id res chain seq x y z
N MET A 1 -6.20 6.50 4.36
CA MET A 1 -6.60 5.35 5.21
C MET A 1 -5.38 4.86 5.98
N LYS A 2 -5.54 4.48 7.25
CA LYS A 2 -4.42 3.98 8.07
C LYS A 2 -4.37 2.47 8.06
N MET A 3 -3.17 1.91 8.03
CA MET A 3 -2.99 0.47 8.10
C MET A 3 -3.40 -0.10 9.45
N PRO A 4 -4.32 -1.06 9.49
CA PRO A 4 -4.74 -1.66 10.75
C PRO A 4 -3.74 -2.69 11.29
N PHE A 5 -2.86 -3.24 10.45
CA PHE A 5 -1.90 -4.29 10.84
C PHE A 5 -0.57 -4.22 10.07
N GLY A 6 0.33 -5.14 10.42
CA GLY A 6 1.60 -5.36 9.73
C GLY A 6 2.73 -4.40 10.12
N LYS A 7 3.79 -4.36 9.31
CA LYS A 7 5.00 -3.56 9.55
C LYS A 7 4.72 -2.06 9.58
N HIS A 8 3.74 -1.61 8.78
CA HIS A 8 3.35 -0.21 8.64
C HIS A 8 2.10 0.13 9.44
N LYS A 9 1.74 -0.65 10.47
CA LYS A 9 0.55 -0.41 11.30
C LYS A 9 0.52 1.03 11.82
N GLY A 10 -0.61 1.71 11.61
CA GLY A 10 -0.85 3.09 12.02
C GLY A 10 -0.28 4.16 11.08
N LYS A 11 0.48 3.78 10.05
CA LYS A 11 0.88 4.68 8.95
C LYS A 11 -0.26 4.81 7.94
N ASP A 12 -0.28 5.94 7.25
CA ASP A 12 -1.19 6.18 6.13
C ASP A 12 -0.73 5.40 4.89
N ILE A 13 -1.69 4.97 4.06
CA ILE A 13 -1.42 4.17 2.85
C ILE A 13 -0.45 4.86 1.89
N GLU A 14 -0.52 6.19 1.80
CA GLU A 14 0.40 7.01 1.01
C GLU A 14 1.86 6.96 1.50
N ASP A 15 2.09 6.66 2.78
CA ASP A 15 3.42 6.53 3.38
C ASP A 15 3.98 5.09 3.31
N ILE A 16 3.23 4.17 2.72
CA ILE A 16 3.64 2.77 2.58
C ILE A 16 4.38 2.58 1.25
N PRO A 17 5.49 1.84 1.24
CA PRO A 17 6.21 1.52 0.01
C PRO A 17 5.35 0.75 -0.99
N SER A 18 5.62 0.97 -2.27
CA SER A 18 4.85 0.36 -3.36
C SER A 18 4.88 -1.18 -3.34
N ASP A 19 6.03 -1.78 -2.99
CA ASP A 19 6.15 -3.23 -2.83
C ASP A 19 5.28 -3.77 -1.70
N TYR A 20 5.16 -3.03 -0.60
CA TYR A 20 4.33 -3.45 0.52
C TYR A 20 2.85 -3.29 0.18
N LEU A 21 2.45 -2.23 -0.52
CA LEU A 21 1.06 -2.09 -1.03
C LEU A 21 0.68 -3.22 -1.98
N LYS A 22 1.59 -3.59 -2.89
CA LYS A 22 1.40 -4.75 -3.77
C LYS A 22 1.25 -6.04 -2.98
N TRP A 23 2.12 -6.28 -2.00
CA TRP A 23 2.01 -7.44 -1.12
C TRP A 23 0.67 -7.47 -0.37
N VAL A 24 0.21 -6.31 0.12
CA VAL A 24 -1.08 -6.17 0.80
C VAL A 24 -2.22 -6.59 -0.11
N ALA A 25 -2.27 -6.07 -1.34
CA ALA A 25 -3.32 -6.42 -2.30
C ALA A 25 -3.34 -7.92 -2.66
N GLU A 26 -2.20 -8.62 -2.62
CA GLU A 26 -2.10 -10.05 -2.95
C GLU A 26 -2.28 -11.00 -1.76
N ASN A 27 -1.99 -10.57 -0.53
CA ASN A 27 -1.88 -11.45 0.65
C ASN A 27 -2.87 -11.15 1.77
N VAL A 28 -3.58 -10.03 1.70
CA VAL A 28 -4.56 -9.64 2.71
C VAL A 28 -5.97 -9.95 2.20
N ASP A 29 -6.79 -10.59 3.04
CA ASP A 29 -8.18 -10.94 2.74
C ASP A 29 -9.16 -9.90 3.31
N ASP A 30 -8.82 -8.62 3.17
CA ASP A 30 -9.60 -7.48 3.67
C ASP A 30 -9.87 -6.54 2.50
N GLU A 31 -11.13 -6.49 2.08
CA GLU A 31 -11.58 -5.78 0.88
C GLU A 31 -11.28 -4.28 0.97
N ASP A 32 -11.51 -3.65 2.14
CA ASP A 32 -11.30 -2.22 2.31
C ASP A 32 -9.82 -1.86 2.15
N ILE A 33 -8.93 -2.69 2.69
CA ILE A 33 -7.49 -2.47 2.62
C ILE A 33 -6.95 -2.77 1.22
N CYS A 34 -7.41 -3.85 0.60
CA CYS A 34 -6.97 -4.20 -0.75
C CYS A 34 -7.40 -3.16 -1.78
N CYS A 35 -8.65 -2.68 -1.69
CA CYS A 35 -9.15 -1.61 -2.54
C CYS A 35 -8.29 -0.35 -2.39
N ALA A 36 -8.05 0.09 -1.15
CA ALA A 36 -7.24 1.28 -0.90
C ALA A 36 -5.77 1.13 -1.31
N ALA A 37 -5.19 -0.07 -1.19
CA ALA A 37 -3.83 -0.35 -1.62
C ALA A 37 -3.71 -0.38 -3.15
N ASP A 38 -4.69 -0.97 -3.85
CA ASP A 38 -4.73 -1.05 -5.31
C ASP A 38 -4.97 0.32 -5.96
N GLU A 39 -5.87 1.13 -5.39
CA GLU A 39 -6.12 2.51 -5.82
C GLU A 39 -4.85 3.37 -5.72
N GLU A 40 -4.18 3.31 -4.57
CA GLU A 40 -2.93 4.03 -4.33
C GLU A 40 -1.82 3.54 -5.27
N TYR A 41 -1.69 2.22 -5.45
CA TYR A 41 -0.70 1.64 -6.35
C TYR A 41 -0.93 2.08 -7.81
N SER A 42 -2.18 2.05 -8.28
CA SER A 42 -2.57 2.49 -9.63
C SER A 42 -2.30 3.97 -9.84
N TRP A 43 -2.57 4.81 -8.84
CA TRP A 43 -2.23 6.23 -8.90
C TRP A 43 -0.71 6.44 -9.01
N ARG A 44 0.09 5.68 -8.24
CA ARG A 44 1.55 5.77 -8.34
C ARG A 44 2.08 5.32 -9.69
N GLU A 45 1.47 4.32 -10.31
CA GLU A 45 1.85 3.82 -11.63
C GLU A 45 1.58 4.88 -12.71
N ALA A 46 0.41 5.54 -12.65
CA ALA A 46 0.04 6.61 -13.59
C ALA A 46 0.94 7.85 -13.49
N TRP A 47 1.41 8.19 -12.29
CA TRP A 47 2.17 9.42 -12.02
C TRP A 47 3.66 9.19 -11.75
N ASN A 48 4.14 7.94 -11.87
CA ASN A 48 5.50 7.51 -11.53
C ASN A 48 5.95 8.00 -10.13
N LYS A 49 5.06 7.83 -9.14
CA LYS A 49 5.25 8.24 -7.74
C LYS A 49 5.62 7.08 -6.83
N HIS A 50 6.07 5.97 -7.41
CA HIS A 50 6.53 4.84 -6.63
C HIS A 50 7.74 5.22 -5.78
N PHE A 51 7.68 4.85 -4.51
CA PHE A 51 8.85 4.80 -3.64
C PHE A 51 8.93 3.42 -3.00
N TYR A 52 10.16 3.05 -2.67
CA TYR A 52 10.55 1.75 -2.17
C TYR A 52 11.32 1.96 -0.87
N GLU A 53 11.18 1.04 0.07
CA GLU A 53 12.05 1.02 1.26
C GLU A 53 13.44 0.59 0.82
N GLU A 54 14.48 1.34 1.20
CA GLU A 54 15.86 0.88 1.10
C GLU A 54 16.04 -0.25 2.12
N VAL A 55 16.31 -1.46 1.61
CA VAL A 55 16.59 -2.68 2.39
C VAL A 55 17.96 -2.67 3.07
#